data_AF-A0A2E0ED03-F1
#
_entry.id   AF-A0A2E0ED03-F1
#
_cell.length_a   1.000
_cell.length_b   1.000
_cell.length_c   1.000
_cell.angle_alpha   90.00
_cell.angle_beta   90.00
_cell.angle_gamma   90.00
#
_symmetry.space_group_name_H-M   'P 1'
#
loop_
_entity.id
_entity.type
_entity.pdbx_description
1 polymer ?
#
loop_
_entity_poly.entity_id
_entity_poly.type
_entity_poly.pdbx_seq_one_letter_code
_entity_poly.pdbx_strand_id
1 'polypeptide(L)'
;MSVEAKKTIWIFGDQLNLGISSLDGQKPSDCRILMVESLQKIESKNWHAQRQHLVISAMTHFAEELREKGFEVDYRLATSFQKGLDQHCRTNAVTEVSAMEPSSWKCRKLLERNEVEIVPNNQFVCSYFEFAEWSKSRKRLRLEDFYRWQRKRLGVLMNEGEPEGGRWNFDSENRKPPPKDGREWPSVEKFSLDATDVMVLDRLSDGWGEPPEGIWPVTRKQALIRLHEFIDTGLPKFGTYEDAMLTNEWKLSHSCLSSSLNLGLLHPLEVVTAAEQAYMEGVAPLNSVEGFIRQILGWREYIWGLYWLWMPDYEVSNFFNAGEAVPPVLLGNAETKMRCVSSAMKHLQDHGYTHHIERLMIFGNLALTAGINPQAMTEWMSASFVDSAHWVMVPNVVGMALYADGGSMSTKPYASGGAYINRMSDSCKACTFDPKKRTGDDACPYTTLYWDFLDRNRDRLSSNHRLSLQYGNLNRLDDIDQIREKAIDVRKRLATGEL
;
A
#
# COMPACT_ATOMS: atom_id res chain seq x y z
N MET A 1 50.39 -6.95 2.61
CA MET A 1 49.38 -7.89 2.07
C MET A 1 48.42 -7.05 1.25
N SER A 2 48.33 -7.28 -0.07
CA SER A 2 47.35 -6.56 -0.89
C SER A 2 45.96 -7.00 -0.42
N VAL A 3 45.16 -6.07 0.07
CA VAL A 3 43.73 -6.32 0.30
C VAL A 3 43.14 -6.64 -1.07
N GLU A 4 42.76 -7.89 -1.29
CA GLU A 4 42.11 -8.32 -2.52
C GLU A 4 40.82 -7.51 -2.67
N ALA A 5 40.63 -6.87 -3.82
CA ALA A 5 39.49 -6.00 -4.05
C ALA A 5 38.22 -6.86 -4.09
N LYS A 6 37.34 -6.69 -3.10
CA LYS A 6 36.06 -7.38 -3.03
C LYS A 6 35.02 -6.64 -3.87
N LYS A 7 34.17 -7.40 -4.56
CA LYS A 7 32.93 -6.87 -5.16
C LYS A 7 32.04 -6.28 -4.07
N THR A 8 31.32 -5.21 -4.38
CA THR A 8 30.35 -4.61 -3.47
C THR A 8 28.93 -5.00 -3.86
N ILE A 9 28.15 -5.46 -2.90
CA ILE A 9 26.71 -5.65 -3.05
C ILE A 9 26.01 -4.49 -2.34
N TRP A 10 25.30 -3.66 -3.10
CA TRP A 10 24.50 -2.58 -2.53
C TRP A 10 23.08 -3.06 -2.25
N ILE A 11 22.70 -3.05 -0.97
CA ILE A 11 21.38 -3.44 -0.49
C ILE A 11 20.59 -2.19 -0.09
N PHE A 12 19.37 -2.05 -0.63
CA PHE A 12 18.44 -0.97 -0.30
C PHE A 12 17.57 -1.30 0.92
N GLY A 13 16.98 -0.27 1.53
CA GLY A 13 16.19 -0.41 2.76
C GLY A 13 14.90 -1.21 2.64
N ASP A 14 14.53 -1.62 1.43
CA ASP A 14 13.41 -2.49 1.11
C ASP A 14 13.83 -3.88 0.62
N GLN A 15 15.12 -4.22 0.77
CA GLN A 15 15.73 -5.46 0.29
C GLN A 15 16.27 -6.32 1.45
N LEU A 16 15.56 -6.36 2.57
CA LEU A 16 16.04 -6.87 3.85
C LEU A 16 15.79 -8.38 4.00
N ASN A 17 16.38 -9.17 3.10
CA ASN A 17 16.31 -10.62 3.13
C ASN A 17 17.66 -11.24 2.73
N LEU A 18 18.10 -12.29 3.42
CA LEU A 18 19.33 -12.99 3.06
C LEU A 18 19.22 -13.72 1.70
N GLY A 19 18.01 -14.04 1.26
CA GLY A 19 17.73 -14.70 -0.02
C GLY A 19 17.53 -13.75 -1.21
N ILE A 20 17.85 -12.46 -1.10
CA ILE A 20 17.77 -11.56 -2.26
C ILE A 20 18.76 -11.99 -3.36
N SER A 21 18.39 -11.80 -4.62
CA SER A 21 19.17 -12.25 -5.77
C SER A 21 20.60 -11.70 -5.83
N SER A 22 20.83 -10.49 -5.30
CA SER A 22 22.17 -9.90 -5.25
C SER A 22 23.08 -10.50 -4.18
N LEU A 23 22.52 -11.22 -3.21
CA LEU A 23 23.24 -11.90 -2.13
C LEU A 23 23.23 -13.43 -2.28
N ASP A 24 22.30 -13.97 -3.07
CA ASP A 24 22.17 -15.41 -3.29
C ASP A 24 23.49 -16.01 -3.83
N GLY A 25 23.93 -17.09 -3.20
CA GLY A 25 25.20 -17.77 -3.51
C GLY A 25 26.49 -17.04 -3.09
N GLN A 26 26.41 -15.81 -2.56
CA GLN A 26 27.58 -15.03 -2.15
C GLN A 26 28.10 -15.46 -0.78
N LYS A 27 29.42 -15.47 -0.60
CA LYS A 27 30.06 -15.71 0.71
C LYS A 27 30.72 -14.43 1.22
N PRO A 28 30.92 -14.29 2.55
CA PRO A 28 31.64 -13.15 3.11
C PRO A 28 33.05 -12.90 2.58
N SER A 29 33.72 -13.94 2.07
CA SER A 29 35.02 -13.83 1.39
C SER A 29 34.93 -13.10 0.06
N ASP A 30 33.79 -13.19 -0.62
CA ASP A 30 33.65 -12.84 -2.04
C ASP A 30 33.22 -11.38 -2.21
N CYS A 31 32.52 -10.83 -1.21
CA CYS A 31 31.90 -9.52 -1.31
C CYS A 31 31.92 -8.71 0.00
N ARG A 32 31.72 -7.40 -0.16
CA ARG A 32 31.38 -6.45 0.91
C ARG A 32 29.94 -5.96 0.68
N ILE A 33 29.20 -5.70 1.75
CA ILE A 33 27.86 -5.10 1.66
C ILE A 33 27.97 -3.59 1.84
N LEU A 34 27.27 -2.83 0.99
CA LEU A 34 26.98 -1.42 1.18
C LEU A 34 25.52 -1.24 1.53
N MET A 35 25.24 -0.52 2.62
CA MET A 35 23.91 0.00 2.95
C MET A 35 24.03 1.49 3.21
N VAL A 36 23.10 2.26 2.66
CA VAL A 36 23.12 3.72 2.77
C VAL A 36 21.79 4.22 3.33
N GLU A 37 21.84 4.85 4.49
CA GLU A 37 20.79 5.72 4.97
C GLU A 37 20.96 7.11 4.36
N SER A 38 19.97 7.55 3.60
CA SER A 38 20.01 8.84 2.91
C SER A 38 19.21 9.89 3.67
N LEU A 39 19.88 10.95 4.13
CA LEU A 39 19.22 12.12 4.74
C LEU A 39 18.22 12.75 3.77
N GLN A 40 18.58 12.93 2.50
CA GLN A 40 17.66 13.40 1.46
C GLN A 40 16.38 12.56 1.38
N LYS A 41 16.45 11.23 1.58
CA LYS A 41 15.27 10.37 1.58
C LYS A 41 14.45 10.54 2.87
N ILE A 42 15.11 10.55 4.01
CA ILE A 42 14.49 10.73 5.34
C ILE A 42 13.76 12.09 5.40
N GLU A 43 14.34 13.14 4.83
CA GLU A 43 13.80 14.51 4.84
C GLU A 43 12.88 14.82 3.65
N SER A 44 12.72 13.88 2.70
CA SER A 44 11.97 14.14 1.45
C SER A 44 10.48 14.37 1.63
N LYS A 45 9.90 13.99 2.78
CA LYS A 45 8.49 14.13 3.13
C LYS A 45 8.36 14.27 4.65
N ASN A 46 7.22 14.79 5.08
CA ASN A 46 6.79 14.67 6.47
C ASN A 46 6.31 13.24 6.74
N TRP A 47 7.23 12.30 6.91
CA TRP A 47 6.88 10.89 7.11
C TRP A 47 6.24 10.66 8.48
N HIS A 48 5.37 9.66 8.55
CA HIS A 48 4.86 9.18 9.83
C HIS A 48 6.00 8.65 10.71
N ALA A 49 6.01 8.97 12.01
CA ALA A 49 7.08 8.61 12.94
C ALA A 49 7.36 7.09 12.95
N GLN A 50 6.30 6.28 13.08
CA GLN A 50 6.43 4.81 13.01
C GLN A 50 7.02 4.29 11.70
N ARG A 51 6.79 4.96 10.56
CA ARG A 51 7.37 4.56 9.29
C ARG A 51 8.88 4.83 9.25
N GLN A 52 9.31 6.00 9.70
CA GLN A 52 10.73 6.34 9.75
C GLN A 52 11.48 5.33 10.62
N HIS A 53 10.97 5.09 11.82
CA HIS A 53 11.49 4.06 12.72
C HIS A 53 11.54 2.69 12.06
N LEU A 54 10.42 2.23 11.51
CA LEU A 54 10.32 0.90 10.90
C LEU A 54 11.39 0.65 9.83
N VAL A 55 11.55 1.57 8.88
CA VAL A 55 12.52 1.38 7.77
C VAL A 55 13.95 1.39 8.30
N ILE A 56 14.29 2.38 9.13
CA ILE A 56 15.67 2.58 9.59
C ILE A 56 16.08 1.53 10.62
N SER A 57 15.17 1.16 11.53
CA SER A 57 15.40 0.06 12.46
C SER A 57 15.54 -1.28 11.73
N ALA A 58 14.68 -1.57 10.76
CA ALA A 58 14.81 -2.83 9.99
C ALA A 58 16.14 -2.89 9.21
N MET A 59 16.56 -1.77 8.60
CA MET A 59 17.87 -1.68 7.96
C MET A 59 19.02 -1.92 8.93
N THR A 60 18.98 -1.29 10.11
CA THR A 60 20.03 -1.40 11.13
C THR A 60 20.13 -2.83 11.66
N HIS A 61 18.99 -3.47 11.98
CA HIS A 61 18.94 -4.86 12.38
C HIS A 61 19.45 -5.82 11.31
N PHE A 62 19.09 -5.59 10.04
CA PHE A 62 19.56 -6.43 8.94
C PHE A 62 21.07 -6.29 8.70
N ALA A 63 21.62 -5.09 8.92
CA ALA A 63 23.07 -4.88 8.88
C ALA A 63 23.80 -5.67 9.97
N GLU A 64 23.24 -5.74 11.19
CA GLU A 64 23.78 -6.61 12.25
C GLU A 64 23.64 -8.10 11.90
N GLU A 65 22.49 -8.53 11.38
CA GLU A 65 22.31 -9.91 10.91
C GLU A 65 23.36 -10.30 9.86
N LEU A 66 23.64 -9.42 8.89
CA LEU A 66 24.68 -9.64 7.89
C LEU A 66 26.09 -9.74 8.52
N ARG A 67 26.40 -8.91 9.52
CA ARG A 67 27.66 -8.97 10.28
C ARG A 67 27.79 -10.27 11.05
N GLU A 68 26.71 -10.74 11.69
CA GLU A 68 26.65 -12.04 12.37
C GLU A 68 26.86 -13.21 11.41
N LYS A 69 26.42 -13.09 10.14
CA LYS A 69 26.73 -14.03 9.06
C LYS A 69 28.15 -13.91 8.51
N GLY A 70 28.94 -12.97 9.03
CA GLY A 70 30.36 -12.78 8.71
C GLY A 70 30.63 -11.80 7.58
N PHE A 71 29.59 -11.20 6.96
CA PHE A 71 29.79 -10.21 5.91
C PHE A 71 30.42 -8.94 6.46
N GLU A 72 31.31 -8.36 5.66
CA GLU A 72 31.78 -7.00 5.92
C GLU A 72 30.69 -6.02 5.47
N VAL A 73 30.11 -5.27 6.41
CA VAL A 73 29.00 -4.34 6.14
C VAL A 73 29.43 -2.89 6.35
N ASP A 74 29.53 -2.16 5.26
CA ASP A 74 29.69 -0.71 5.24
C ASP A 74 28.31 -0.03 5.29
N TYR A 75 27.89 0.30 6.51
CA TYR A 75 26.62 0.95 6.80
C TYR A 75 26.83 2.46 6.97
N ARG A 76 26.28 3.27 6.05
CA ARG A 76 26.58 4.70 5.96
C ARG A 76 25.35 5.57 6.14
N LEU A 77 25.46 6.55 7.03
CA LEU A 77 24.62 7.75 6.98
C LEU A 77 25.26 8.74 6.00
N ALA A 78 24.53 9.13 4.96
CA ALA A 78 25.01 10.06 3.95
C ALA A 78 23.92 11.05 3.51
N THR A 79 24.33 12.19 2.93
CA THR A 79 23.38 13.20 2.46
C THR A 79 22.46 12.67 1.36
N SER A 80 22.96 11.81 0.48
CA SER A 80 22.18 11.11 -0.54
C SER A 80 22.74 9.71 -0.82
N PHE A 81 21.94 8.86 -1.47
CA PHE A 81 22.41 7.56 -1.96
C PHE A 81 23.66 7.67 -2.84
N GLN A 82 23.71 8.67 -3.74
CA GLN A 82 24.90 8.94 -4.57
C GLN A 82 26.13 9.25 -3.72
N LYS A 83 25.99 10.13 -2.71
CA LYS A 83 27.12 10.49 -1.86
C LYS A 83 27.59 9.32 -0.99
N GLY A 84 26.68 8.48 -0.52
CA GLY A 84 27.02 7.24 0.17
C GLY A 84 27.84 6.30 -0.71
N LEU A 85 27.42 6.09 -1.96
CA LEU A 85 28.16 5.31 -2.94
C LEU A 85 29.55 5.91 -3.23
N ASP A 86 29.63 7.20 -3.53
CA ASP A 86 30.90 7.88 -3.82
C ASP A 86 31.90 7.73 -2.67
N GLN A 87 31.44 7.91 -1.43
CA GLN A 87 32.28 7.78 -0.24
C GLN A 87 32.71 6.33 -0.03
N HIS A 88 31.81 5.37 -0.23
CA HIS A 88 32.12 3.95 -0.19
C HIS A 88 33.24 3.59 -1.17
N CYS A 89 33.09 3.95 -2.45
CA CYS A 89 34.08 3.65 -3.48
C CYS A 89 35.46 4.23 -3.17
N ARG A 90 35.51 5.46 -2.61
CA ARG A 90 36.77 6.10 -2.22
C ARG A 90 37.47 5.41 -1.05
N THR A 91 36.71 4.95 -0.05
CA THR A 91 37.29 4.32 1.17
C THR A 91 37.79 2.91 0.89
N ASN A 92 37.17 2.19 -0.04
CA ASN A 92 37.21 0.73 -0.09
C ASN A 92 37.88 0.12 -1.33
N ALA A 93 38.48 0.94 -2.20
CA ALA A 93 39.09 0.51 -3.47
C ALA A 93 38.17 -0.43 -4.28
N VAL A 94 36.91 -0.01 -4.44
CA VAL A 94 35.85 -0.81 -5.06
C VAL A 94 36.10 -0.96 -6.56
N THR A 95 36.10 -2.20 -7.04
CA THR A 95 36.27 -2.55 -8.46
C THR A 95 34.94 -2.74 -9.18
N GLU A 96 33.92 -3.18 -8.45
CA GLU A 96 32.59 -3.52 -9.00
C GLU A 96 31.52 -3.32 -7.93
N VAL A 97 30.36 -2.82 -8.35
CA VAL A 97 29.16 -2.72 -7.52
C VAL A 97 28.03 -3.45 -8.24
N SER A 98 27.34 -4.34 -7.53
CA SER A 98 26.09 -4.96 -7.97
C SER A 98 24.96 -4.64 -7.01
N ALA A 99 23.73 -4.60 -7.50
CA ALA A 99 22.53 -4.43 -6.68
C ALA A 99 21.36 -5.20 -7.28
N MET A 100 20.45 -5.67 -6.44
CA MET A 100 19.16 -6.16 -6.92
C MET A 100 18.34 -4.98 -7.46
N GLU A 101 17.61 -5.22 -8.53
CA GLU A 101 16.66 -4.27 -9.11
C GLU A 101 15.82 -3.56 -8.03
N PRO A 102 15.86 -2.22 -7.96
CA PRO A 102 15.24 -1.47 -6.88
C PRO A 102 13.74 -1.32 -7.12
N SER A 103 12.97 -1.09 -6.06
CA SER A 103 11.51 -0.97 -6.15
C SER A 103 10.99 0.42 -6.61
N SER A 104 11.87 1.26 -7.18
CA SER A 104 11.48 2.57 -7.71
C SER A 104 12.24 2.96 -8.97
N TRP A 105 11.53 3.62 -9.88
CA TRP A 105 12.06 4.15 -11.13
C TRP A 105 13.25 5.09 -10.92
N LYS A 106 13.17 5.98 -9.92
CA LYS A 106 14.25 6.92 -9.58
C LYS A 106 15.51 6.20 -9.09
N CYS A 107 15.37 5.15 -8.28
CA CYS A 107 16.52 4.35 -7.85
C CYS A 107 17.08 3.51 -9.01
N ARG A 108 16.23 2.99 -9.91
CA ARG A 108 16.72 2.31 -11.11
C ARG A 108 17.59 3.23 -11.96
N LYS A 109 17.15 4.47 -12.19
CA LYS A 109 17.95 5.49 -12.90
C LYS A 109 19.25 5.86 -12.17
N LEU A 110 19.24 5.85 -10.83
CA LEU A 110 20.46 6.03 -10.04
C LEU A 110 21.47 4.90 -10.29
N LEU A 111 21.02 3.65 -10.28
CA LEU A 111 21.90 2.49 -10.53
C LEU A 111 22.46 2.51 -11.97
N GLU A 112 21.59 2.71 -12.97
CA GLU A 112 21.97 2.79 -14.38
C GLU A 112 23.04 3.87 -14.63
N ARG A 113 22.88 5.05 -14.03
CA ARG A 113 23.84 6.16 -14.16
C ARG A 113 25.21 5.86 -13.54
N ASN A 114 25.26 5.04 -12.51
CA ASN A 114 26.49 4.68 -11.81
C ASN A 114 27.09 3.37 -12.32
N GLU A 115 26.57 2.83 -13.43
CA GLU A 115 27.05 1.58 -14.04
C GLU A 115 27.08 0.41 -13.04
N VAL A 116 26.16 0.43 -12.06
CA VAL A 116 25.98 -0.67 -11.11
C VAL A 116 25.43 -1.87 -11.88
N GLU A 117 26.01 -3.05 -11.66
CA GLU A 117 25.45 -4.28 -12.20
C GLU A 117 24.09 -4.55 -11.54
N ILE A 118 23.03 -4.61 -12.35
CA ILE A 118 21.66 -4.80 -11.86
C ILE A 118 21.26 -6.26 -12.06
N VAL A 119 20.97 -6.97 -10.97
CA VAL A 119 20.45 -8.34 -10.99
C VAL A 119 18.93 -8.38 -10.74
N PRO A 120 18.17 -9.34 -11.29
CA PRO A 120 16.71 -9.35 -11.25
C PRO A 120 16.12 -9.30 -9.83
N ASN A 121 15.01 -8.58 -9.63
CA ASN A 121 14.32 -8.57 -8.33
C ASN A 121 13.59 -9.90 -8.07
N ASN A 122 13.93 -10.59 -6.97
CA ASN A 122 13.28 -11.83 -6.55
C ASN A 122 12.39 -11.70 -5.29
N GLN A 123 11.99 -10.49 -4.91
CA GLN A 123 10.98 -10.22 -3.86
C GLN A 123 9.54 -10.19 -4.41
N PHE A 124 9.41 -10.39 -5.72
CA PHE A 124 8.15 -10.55 -6.43
C PHE A 124 8.16 -11.92 -7.11
N VAL A 125 6.99 -12.54 -7.16
CA VAL A 125 6.82 -13.88 -7.76
C VAL A 125 6.78 -13.79 -9.28
N CYS A 126 6.31 -12.67 -9.82
CA CYS A 126 6.35 -12.34 -11.23
C CYS A 126 7.33 -11.18 -11.45
N SER A 127 8.40 -11.42 -12.21
CA SER A 127 9.23 -10.31 -12.66
C SER A 127 8.42 -9.37 -13.57
N TYR A 128 8.79 -8.10 -13.65
CA TYR A 128 8.10 -7.17 -14.54
C TYR A 128 8.37 -7.48 -16.03
N PHE A 129 9.44 -8.22 -16.35
CA PHE A 129 9.67 -8.76 -17.69
C PHE A 129 8.65 -9.84 -18.05
N GLU A 130 8.43 -10.83 -17.16
CA GLU A 130 7.39 -11.85 -17.36
C GLU A 130 5.99 -11.22 -17.44
N PHE A 131 5.74 -10.19 -16.63
CA PHE A 131 4.49 -9.43 -16.69
C PHE A 131 4.33 -8.73 -18.04
N ALA A 132 5.38 -8.11 -18.55
CA ALA A 132 5.36 -7.47 -19.87
C ALA A 132 5.06 -8.49 -20.97
N GLU A 133 5.68 -9.67 -20.95
CA GLU A 133 5.35 -10.75 -21.91
C GLU A 133 3.88 -11.21 -21.79
N TRP A 134 3.39 -11.39 -20.56
CA TRP A 134 1.98 -11.69 -20.32
C TRP A 134 1.06 -10.59 -20.88
N SER A 135 1.46 -9.31 -20.80
CA SER A 135 0.63 -8.18 -21.24
C SER A 135 0.49 -8.05 -22.77
N LYS A 136 1.51 -8.45 -23.56
CA LYS A 136 1.60 -8.16 -25.01
C LYS A 136 0.40 -8.62 -25.85
N SER A 137 -0.18 -9.78 -25.51
CA SER A 137 -1.27 -10.38 -26.28
C SER A 137 -2.66 -9.83 -25.93
N ARG A 138 -2.75 -8.86 -25.01
CA ARG A 138 -4.01 -8.43 -24.39
C ARG A 138 -4.33 -6.98 -24.73
N LYS A 139 -5.54 -6.75 -25.27
CA LYS A 139 -6.05 -5.38 -25.54
C LYS A 139 -6.40 -4.60 -24.27
N ARG A 140 -6.70 -5.30 -23.18
CA ARG A 140 -7.01 -4.72 -21.87
C ARG A 140 -6.39 -5.61 -20.80
N LEU A 141 -5.78 -4.97 -19.80
CA LEU A 141 -5.22 -5.69 -18.66
C LEU A 141 -6.30 -5.81 -17.58
N ARG A 142 -6.46 -7.02 -17.06
CA ARG A 142 -7.39 -7.32 -15.97
C ARG A 142 -6.65 -8.13 -14.93
N LEU A 143 -6.80 -7.72 -13.67
CA LEU A 143 -6.28 -8.48 -12.53
C LEU A 143 -6.72 -9.95 -12.57
N GLU A 144 -8.00 -10.20 -12.87
CA GLU A 144 -8.55 -11.55 -12.86
C GLU A 144 -7.80 -12.48 -13.84
N ASP A 145 -7.50 -12.00 -15.04
CA ASP A 145 -6.77 -12.78 -16.04
C ASP A 145 -5.32 -13.04 -15.61
N PHE A 146 -4.70 -12.06 -14.92
CA PHE A 146 -3.35 -12.18 -14.39
C PHE A 146 -3.29 -13.16 -13.22
N TYR A 147 -4.23 -13.05 -12.28
CA TYR A 147 -4.31 -13.90 -11.11
C TYR A 147 -4.59 -15.36 -11.48
N ARG A 148 -5.48 -15.62 -12.45
CA ARG A 148 -5.69 -16.98 -12.99
C ARG A 148 -4.41 -17.55 -13.60
N TRP A 149 -3.66 -16.73 -14.34
CA TRP A 149 -2.38 -17.14 -14.92
C TRP A 149 -1.34 -17.47 -13.84
N GLN A 150 -1.21 -16.62 -12.82
CA GLN A 150 -0.32 -16.85 -11.66
C GLN A 150 -0.66 -18.17 -10.95
N ARG A 151 -1.93 -18.38 -10.61
CA ARG A 151 -2.38 -19.59 -9.90
C ARG A 151 -2.09 -20.87 -10.67
N LYS A 152 -2.35 -20.88 -11.98
CA LYS A 152 -1.99 -22.02 -12.85
C LYS A 152 -0.49 -22.26 -12.91
N ARG A 153 0.30 -21.18 -13.09
CA ARG A 153 1.76 -21.25 -13.17
C ARG A 153 2.40 -21.83 -11.92
N LEU A 154 1.82 -21.54 -10.75
CA LEU A 154 2.41 -21.84 -9.44
C LEU A 154 1.73 -23.01 -8.71
N GLY A 155 0.62 -23.53 -9.24
CA GLY A 155 -0.14 -24.62 -8.60
C GLY A 155 -0.94 -24.18 -7.35
N VAL A 156 -1.05 -22.89 -7.07
CA VAL A 156 -1.68 -22.38 -5.84
C VAL A 156 -3.20 -22.52 -5.90
N LEU A 157 -3.77 -23.19 -4.89
CA LEU A 157 -5.16 -23.59 -4.74
C LEU A 157 -5.68 -24.37 -5.96
N MET A 158 -4.82 -25.09 -6.68
CA MET A 158 -5.19 -25.83 -7.88
C MET A 158 -5.44 -27.30 -7.57
N ASN A 159 -6.45 -27.89 -8.20
CA ASN A 159 -6.79 -29.30 -8.09
C ASN A 159 -7.00 -29.87 -9.50
N GLU A 160 -6.15 -30.83 -9.91
CA GLU A 160 -6.17 -31.45 -11.25
C GLU A 160 -6.22 -30.45 -12.43
N GLY A 161 -5.62 -29.27 -12.27
CA GLY A 161 -5.59 -28.22 -13.29
C GLY A 161 -6.76 -27.25 -13.27
N GLU A 162 -7.75 -27.49 -12.41
CA GLU A 162 -8.90 -26.61 -12.14
C GLU A 162 -8.74 -25.88 -10.80
N PRO A 163 -9.41 -24.73 -10.59
CA PRO A 163 -9.33 -24.04 -9.31
C PRO A 163 -10.06 -24.83 -8.21
N GLU A 164 -9.43 -24.94 -7.04
CA GLU A 164 -10.03 -25.50 -5.83
C GLU A 164 -11.39 -24.87 -5.52
N GLY A 165 -12.36 -25.68 -5.10
CA GLY A 165 -13.75 -25.27 -4.94
C GLY A 165 -14.50 -24.90 -6.24
N GLY A 166 -13.93 -25.18 -7.42
CA GLY A 166 -14.57 -25.02 -8.74
C GLY A 166 -14.77 -23.58 -9.21
N ARG A 167 -14.23 -22.59 -8.50
CA ARG A 167 -14.35 -21.15 -8.82
C ARG A 167 -13.02 -20.45 -8.64
N TRP A 168 -12.74 -19.49 -9.50
CA TRP A 168 -11.49 -18.70 -9.44
C TRP A 168 -11.48 -17.65 -8.33
N ASN A 169 -12.65 -17.17 -7.91
CA ASN A 169 -12.79 -16.01 -7.06
C ASN A 169 -14.05 -16.11 -6.18
N PHE A 170 -13.92 -15.84 -4.88
CA PHE A 170 -14.99 -15.90 -3.87
C PHE A 170 -15.36 -14.50 -3.31
N ASP A 171 -14.95 -13.42 -3.95
CA ASP A 171 -15.12 -12.00 -3.55
C ASP A 171 -16.57 -11.61 -3.19
N SER A 172 -17.57 -12.22 -3.83
CA SER A 172 -18.99 -11.97 -3.47
C SER A 172 -19.35 -12.41 -2.05
N GLU A 173 -18.58 -13.32 -1.47
CA GLU A 173 -18.76 -13.85 -0.11
C GLU A 173 -18.01 -12.99 0.93
N ASN A 174 -17.18 -12.04 0.48
CA ASN A 174 -16.23 -11.30 1.31
C ASN A 174 -16.67 -9.87 1.70
N ARG A 175 -17.96 -9.56 1.55
CA ARG A 175 -18.48 -8.20 1.68
C ARG A 175 -19.58 -8.06 2.72
N LYS A 176 -19.53 -8.85 3.80
CA LYS A 176 -20.52 -8.68 4.87
C LYS A 176 -20.25 -7.37 5.62
N PRO A 177 -21.31 -6.64 6.02
CA PRO A 177 -21.14 -5.47 6.86
C PRO A 177 -20.56 -5.86 8.24
N PRO A 178 -20.02 -4.89 9.00
CA PRO A 178 -19.58 -5.14 10.35
C PRO A 178 -20.68 -5.81 11.19
N PRO A 179 -20.36 -6.83 11.99
CA PRO A 179 -21.33 -7.49 12.85
C PRO A 179 -21.78 -6.53 13.96
N LYS A 180 -23.03 -6.67 14.41
CA LYS A 180 -23.65 -5.80 15.44
C LYS A 180 -23.63 -6.44 16.83
N ASP A 181 -22.86 -7.50 17.01
CA ASP A 181 -22.84 -8.32 18.22
C ASP A 181 -21.72 -7.93 19.20
N GLY A 182 -20.90 -6.93 18.86
CA GLY A 182 -19.83 -6.44 19.74
C GLY A 182 -18.71 -7.45 19.97
N ARG A 183 -18.56 -8.45 19.09
CA ARG A 183 -17.48 -9.43 19.18
C ARG A 183 -16.11 -8.76 19.17
N GLU A 184 -15.16 -9.40 19.83
CA GLU A 184 -13.75 -9.01 19.78
C GLU A 184 -13.12 -9.39 18.42
N TRP A 185 -12.10 -8.62 18.06
CA TRP A 185 -11.29 -8.80 16.87
C TRP A 185 -9.87 -9.19 17.25
N PRO A 186 -9.14 -9.90 16.36
CA PRO A 186 -7.76 -10.25 16.64
C PRO A 186 -6.90 -9.01 16.88
N SER A 187 -6.22 -8.95 18.03
CA SER A 187 -5.16 -7.98 18.30
C SER A 187 -3.87 -8.33 17.55
N VAL A 188 -2.84 -7.51 17.71
CA VAL A 188 -1.47 -7.85 17.29
C VAL A 188 -0.56 -7.80 18.50
N GLU A 189 0.36 -8.76 18.59
CA GLU A 189 1.43 -8.72 19.57
C GLU A 189 2.35 -7.51 19.30
N LYS A 190 2.69 -6.78 20.36
CA LYS A 190 3.69 -5.71 20.34
C LYS A 190 5.06 -6.28 20.70
N PHE A 191 6.07 -5.94 19.93
CA PHE A 191 7.45 -6.31 20.20
C PHE A 191 8.10 -5.25 21.09
N SER A 192 8.84 -5.67 22.13
CA SER A 192 9.63 -4.72 22.91
C SER A 192 10.69 -4.07 22.02
N LEU A 193 10.84 -2.75 22.14
CA LEU A 193 11.90 -2.00 21.46
C LEU A 193 13.24 -2.34 22.13
N ASP A 194 14.21 -2.78 21.34
CA ASP A 194 15.53 -3.15 21.85
C ASP A 194 16.53 -1.98 21.80
N ALA A 195 17.80 -2.25 22.12
CA ALA A 195 18.83 -1.22 22.12
C ALA A 195 19.05 -0.58 20.73
N THR A 196 18.88 -1.34 19.65
CA THR A 196 18.99 -0.86 18.26
C THR A 196 17.84 0.09 17.95
N ASP A 197 16.61 -0.29 18.32
CA ASP A 197 15.43 0.58 18.16
C ASP A 197 15.62 1.92 18.88
N VAL A 198 16.07 1.88 20.15
CA VAL A 198 16.33 3.10 20.95
C VAL A 198 17.40 3.98 20.29
N MET A 199 18.52 3.39 19.86
CA MET A 199 19.57 4.14 19.15
C MET A 199 19.10 4.76 17.84
N VAL A 200 18.19 4.10 17.12
CA VAL A 200 17.58 4.64 15.91
C VAL A 200 16.67 5.81 16.24
N LEU A 201 15.82 5.69 17.27
CA LEU A 201 14.93 6.76 17.70
C LEU A 201 15.68 8.02 18.15
N ASP A 202 16.78 7.86 18.88
CA ASP A 202 17.59 8.97 19.39
C ASP A 202 18.16 9.89 18.29
N ARG A 203 18.26 9.39 17.05
CA ARG A 203 18.85 10.14 15.91
C ARG A 203 17.86 10.46 14.79
N LEU A 204 16.64 9.93 14.84
CA LEU A 204 15.61 10.28 13.87
C LEU A 204 15.02 11.66 14.20
N SER A 205 14.64 12.40 13.16
CA SER A 205 13.81 13.59 13.37
C SER A 205 12.41 13.20 13.81
N ASP A 206 11.72 14.11 14.50
CA ASP A 206 10.32 13.94 14.81
C ASP A 206 9.51 13.77 13.50
N GLY A 207 8.85 12.63 13.36
CA GLY A 207 7.81 12.41 12.36
C GLY A 207 6.44 12.83 12.90
N TRP A 208 5.44 12.89 12.05
CA TRP A 208 4.06 13.11 12.51
C TRP A 208 3.39 11.80 12.95
N GLY A 209 2.30 11.92 13.71
CA GLY A 209 1.59 10.78 14.28
C GLY A 209 2.20 10.29 15.59
N GLU A 210 1.65 9.19 16.12
CA GLU A 210 2.12 8.62 17.38
C GLU A 210 3.50 7.94 17.21
N PRO A 211 4.36 7.99 18.23
CA PRO A 211 5.67 7.34 18.20
C PRO A 211 5.52 5.80 18.09
N PRO A 212 6.59 5.10 17.65
CA PRO A 212 6.57 3.65 17.58
C PRO A 212 6.46 3.02 18.96
N GLU A 213 5.58 2.03 19.06
CA GLU A 213 5.32 1.26 20.28
C GLU A 213 5.45 -0.25 20.07
N GLY A 214 6.23 -0.66 19.07
CA GLY A 214 6.51 -2.08 18.79
C GLY A 214 5.45 -2.82 17.98
N ILE A 215 4.50 -2.12 17.34
CA ILE A 215 3.47 -2.75 16.48
C ILE A 215 4.08 -3.39 15.23
N TRP A 216 5.11 -2.79 14.63
CA TRP A 216 5.59 -3.19 13.31
C TRP A 216 6.87 -4.03 13.41
N PRO A 217 6.93 -5.23 12.79
CA PRO A 217 8.14 -6.03 12.74
C PRO A 217 9.29 -5.28 12.06
N VAL A 218 10.42 -5.17 12.75
CA VAL A 218 11.69 -4.64 12.22
C VAL A 218 12.68 -5.77 11.90
N THR A 219 12.43 -6.99 12.35
CA THR A 219 13.24 -8.18 12.02
C THR A 219 12.42 -9.24 11.30
N ARG A 220 13.10 -10.12 10.53
CA ARG A 220 12.45 -11.27 9.90
C ARG A 220 11.80 -12.21 10.92
N LYS A 221 12.43 -12.40 12.09
CA LYS A 221 11.86 -13.21 13.18
C LYS A 221 10.52 -12.66 13.68
N GLN A 222 10.44 -11.35 13.94
CA GLN A 222 9.19 -10.70 14.33
C GLN A 222 8.13 -10.80 13.22
N ALA A 223 8.55 -10.69 11.96
CA ALA A 223 7.62 -10.76 10.82
C ALA A 223 7.00 -12.17 10.68
N LEU A 224 7.78 -13.22 10.93
CA LEU A 224 7.28 -14.60 10.97
C LEU A 224 6.29 -14.83 12.13
N ILE A 225 6.56 -14.25 13.31
CA ILE A 225 5.61 -14.29 14.44
C ILE A 225 4.28 -13.64 14.02
N ARG A 226 4.32 -12.44 13.42
CA ARG A 226 3.13 -11.75 12.92
C ARG A 226 2.38 -12.56 11.86
N LEU A 227 3.10 -13.26 10.97
CA LEU A 227 2.49 -14.13 9.98
C LEU A 227 1.69 -15.24 10.65
N HIS A 228 2.32 -15.99 11.56
CA HIS A 228 1.63 -17.09 12.26
C HIS A 228 0.46 -16.60 13.10
N GLU A 229 0.61 -15.48 13.82
CA GLU A 229 -0.48 -14.83 14.56
C GLU A 229 -1.69 -14.54 13.63
N PHE A 230 -1.44 -13.99 12.44
CA PHE A 230 -2.50 -13.74 11.46
C PHE A 230 -3.14 -15.04 10.94
N ILE A 231 -2.35 -16.06 10.62
CA ILE A 231 -2.87 -17.35 10.13
C ILE A 231 -3.82 -17.96 11.17
N ASP A 232 -3.45 -17.93 12.44
CA ASP A 232 -4.22 -18.56 13.51
C ASP A 232 -5.49 -17.78 13.87
N THR A 233 -5.42 -16.44 13.84
CA THR A 233 -6.48 -15.59 14.44
C THR A 233 -7.25 -14.75 13.43
N GLY A 234 -6.59 -14.26 12.38
CA GLY A 234 -7.14 -13.33 11.40
C GLY A 234 -7.70 -14.02 10.16
N LEU A 235 -6.93 -14.94 9.57
CA LEU A 235 -7.24 -15.60 8.32
C LEU A 235 -8.63 -16.25 8.29
N PRO A 236 -9.13 -16.92 9.36
CA PRO A 236 -10.46 -17.56 9.33
C PRO A 236 -11.62 -16.60 9.04
N LYS A 237 -11.46 -15.32 9.41
CA LYS A 237 -12.48 -14.27 9.25
C LYS A 237 -12.12 -13.23 8.18
N PHE A 238 -10.91 -13.30 7.60
CA PHE A 238 -10.38 -12.32 6.66
C PHE A 238 -11.37 -11.99 5.54
N GLY A 239 -11.84 -13.01 4.83
CA GLY A 239 -12.73 -12.81 3.68
C GLY A 239 -14.05 -12.20 4.12
N THR A 240 -14.72 -12.79 5.11
CA THR A 240 -16.09 -12.42 5.53
C THR A 240 -16.27 -10.91 5.76
N TYR A 241 -15.27 -10.25 6.34
CA TYR A 241 -15.33 -8.85 6.78
C TYR A 241 -14.29 -7.95 6.09
N GLU A 242 -13.81 -8.35 4.90
CA GLU A 242 -12.72 -7.66 4.17
C GLU A 242 -13.01 -6.17 3.89
N ASP A 243 -14.29 -5.82 3.68
CA ASP A 243 -14.75 -4.45 3.40
C ASP A 243 -15.44 -3.75 4.60
N ALA A 244 -15.43 -4.36 5.80
CA ALA A 244 -16.06 -3.80 7.00
C ALA A 244 -15.16 -2.76 7.68
N MET A 245 -15.74 -1.66 8.17
CA MET A 245 -15.03 -0.60 8.91
C MET A 245 -15.68 -0.39 10.28
N LEU A 246 -14.87 -0.18 11.32
CA LEU A 246 -15.36 0.06 12.68
C LEU A 246 -14.58 1.21 13.31
N THR A 247 -15.28 2.19 13.89
CA THR A 247 -14.64 3.38 14.49
C THR A 247 -13.67 3.04 15.64
N ASN A 248 -13.88 1.93 16.35
CA ASN A 248 -13.04 1.53 17.49
C ASN A 248 -12.17 0.30 17.21
N GLU A 249 -12.04 -0.11 15.95
CA GLU A 249 -11.24 -1.28 15.58
C GLU A 249 -10.49 -0.99 14.26
N TRP A 250 -9.18 -0.82 14.38
CA TRP A 250 -8.32 -0.29 13.33
C TRP A 250 -7.86 -1.35 12.30
N LYS A 251 -7.88 -2.64 12.64
CA LYS A 251 -7.41 -3.73 11.76
C LYS A 251 -8.41 -4.82 11.46
N LEU A 252 -9.44 -5.01 12.28
CA LEU A 252 -10.38 -6.13 12.17
C LEU A 252 -9.63 -7.46 11.99
N SER A 253 -9.83 -8.17 10.87
CA SER A 253 -9.17 -9.43 10.55
C SER A 253 -8.04 -9.28 9.52
N HIS A 254 -7.53 -8.07 9.27
CA HIS A 254 -6.41 -7.85 8.36
C HIS A 254 -5.07 -8.29 8.98
N SER A 255 -4.12 -8.66 8.11
CA SER A 255 -2.87 -9.33 8.51
C SER A 255 -1.79 -8.41 9.06
N CYS A 256 -1.83 -7.12 8.74
CA CYS A 256 -0.78 -6.16 9.09
C CYS A 256 0.64 -6.60 8.63
N LEU A 257 0.72 -7.33 7.50
CA LEU A 257 1.98 -7.87 6.94
C LEU A 257 2.57 -7.03 5.79
N SER A 258 1.87 -5.98 5.34
CA SER A 258 2.25 -5.22 4.15
C SER A 258 3.62 -4.55 4.27
N SER A 259 3.98 -4.02 5.44
CA SER A 259 5.32 -3.49 5.70
C SER A 259 6.39 -4.58 5.61
N SER A 260 6.19 -5.72 6.27
CA SER A 260 7.13 -6.84 6.23
C SER A 260 7.34 -7.40 4.81
N LEU A 261 6.27 -7.48 4.01
CA LEU A 261 6.34 -7.87 2.59
C LEU A 261 7.05 -6.82 1.73
N ASN A 262 6.87 -5.54 2.02
CA ASN A 262 7.43 -4.45 1.21
C ASN A 262 8.88 -4.12 1.57
N LEU A 263 9.33 -4.50 2.77
CA LEU A 263 10.73 -4.38 3.18
C LEU A 263 11.58 -5.62 2.87
N GLY A 264 10.95 -6.73 2.45
CA GLY A 264 11.63 -7.99 2.20
C GLY A 264 11.79 -8.89 3.43
N LEU A 265 11.32 -8.46 4.61
CA LEU A 265 11.34 -9.28 5.82
C LEU A 265 10.55 -10.59 5.64
N LEU A 266 9.51 -10.57 4.79
CA LEU A 266 8.79 -11.75 4.31
C LEU A 266 8.78 -11.78 2.79
N HIS A 267 8.94 -12.97 2.23
CA HIS A 267 8.72 -13.26 0.82
C HIS A 267 7.22 -13.54 0.57
N PRO A 268 6.63 -13.14 -0.57
CA PRO A 268 5.21 -13.37 -0.84
C PRO A 268 4.82 -14.86 -0.85
N LEU A 269 5.68 -15.74 -1.40
CA LEU A 269 5.35 -17.17 -1.48
C LEU A 269 5.28 -17.85 -0.11
N GLU A 270 6.11 -17.49 0.87
CA GLU A 270 5.99 -18.11 2.21
C GLU A 270 4.66 -17.72 2.88
N VAL A 271 4.17 -16.50 2.64
CA VAL A 271 2.86 -16.05 3.13
C VAL A 271 1.72 -16.77 2.43
N VAL A 272 1.82 -16.94 1.11
CA VAL A 272 0.82 -17.68 0.30
C VAL A 272 0.79 -19.15 0.71
N THR A 273 1.94 -19.80 0.85
CA THR A 273 2.05 -21.20 1.30
C THR A 273 1.48 -21.38 2.70
N ALA A 274 1.75 -20.47 3.64
CA ALA A 274 1.18 -20.55 4.98
C ALA A 274 -0.36 -20.47 4.98
N ALA A 275 -0.94 -19.58 4.17
CA ALA A 275 -2.39 -19.47 4.05
C ALA A 275 -3.03 -20.69 3.36
N GLU A 276 -2.39 -21.21 2.32
CA GLU A 276 -2.83 -22.44 1.64
C GLU A 276 -2.77 -23.65 2.58
N GLN A 277 -1.70 -23.80 3.35
CA GLN A 277 -1.56 -24.86 4.33
C GLN A 277 -2.66 -24.79 5.41
N ALA A 278 -2.96 -23.60 5.90
CA ALA A 278 -4.05 -23.39 6.86
C ALA A 278 -5.43 -23.82 6.30
N TYR A 279 -5.66 -23.64 4.99
CA TYR A 279 -6.86 -24.20 4.35
C TYR A 279 -6.83 -25.73 4.31
N MET A 280 -5.72 -26.34 3.93
CA MET A 280 -5.57 -27.80 3.86
C MET A 280 -5.76 -28.48 5.23
N GLU A 281 -5.37 -27.79 6.30
CA GLU A 281 -5.55 -28.23 7.69
C GLU A 281 -6.95 -27.93 8.26
N GLY A 282 -7.81 -27.24 7.50
CA GLY A 282 -9.17 -26.88 7.91
C GLY A 282 -9.25 -25.71 8.90
N VAL A 283 -8.17 -24.94 9.07
CA VAL A 283 -8.10 -23.77 9.97
C VAL A 283 -8.94 -22.61 9.43
N ALA A 284 -8.91 -22.38 8.12
CA ALA A 284 -9.59 -21.25 7.49
C ALA A 284 -10.44 -21.68 6.28
N PRO A 285 -11.61 -21.04 6.05
CA PRO A 285 -12.46 -21.37 4.92
C PRO A 285 -11.87 -20.86 3.60
N LEU A 286 -12.19 -21.56 2.51
CA LEU A 286 -11.64 -21.27 1.18
C LEU A 286 -11.85 -19.81 0.73
N ASN A 287 -13.00 -19.19 1.04
CA ASN A 287 -13.26 -17.80 0.62
C ASN A 287 -12.29 -16.80 1.27
N SER A 288 -11.86 -17.06 2.51
CA SER A 288 -10.90 -16.22 3.21
C SER A 288 -9.48 -16.48 2.74
N VAL A 289 -9.10 -17.75 2.53
CA VAL A 289 -7.77 -18.11 2.02
C VAL A 289 -7.58 -17.63 0.58
N GLU A 290 -8.53 -17.89 -0.31
CA GLU A 290 -8.50 -17.39 -1.70
C GLU A 290 -8.49 -15.86 -1.73
N GLY A 291 -9.35 -15.20 -0.94
CA GLY A 291 -9.39 -13.75 -0.84
C GLY A 291 -8.04 -13.17 -0.44
N PHE A 292 -7.43 -13.71 0.62
CA PHE A 292 -6.12 -13.28 1.10
C PHE A 292 -5.01 -13.50 0.07
N ILE A 293 -4.93 -14.70 -0.51
CA ILE A 293 -3.96 -15.04 -1.56
C ILE A 293 -4.15 -14.13 -2.78
N ARG A 294 -5.39 -13.78 -3.16
CA ARG A 294 -5.67 -12.86 -4.27
C ARG A 294 -5.15 -11.45 -4.03
N GLN A 295 -5.12 -10.96 -2.78
CA GLN A 295 -4.51 -9.66 -2.48
C GLN A 295 -3.00 -9.67 -2.70
N ILE A 296 -2.32 -10.80 -2.42
CA ILE A 296 -0.87 -10.95 -2.55
C ILE A 296 -0.50 -11.39 -3.96
N LEU A 297 -0.86 -12.61 -4.36
CA LEU A 297 -0.49 -13.19 -5.64
C LEU A 297 -1.22 -12.56 -6.84
N GLY A 298 -2.36 -11.93 -6.58
CA GLY A 298 -3.07 -11.10 -7.55
C GLY A 298 -2.63 -9.64 -7.48
N TRP A 299 -3.24 -8.86 -6.57
CA TRP A 299 -3.15 -7.40 -6.60
C TRP A 299 -1.74 -6.87 -6.43
N ARG A 300 -0.99 -7.33 -5.42
CA ARG A 300 0.39 -6.88 -5.17
C ARG A 300 1.28 -7.07 -6.40
N GLU A 301 1.26 -8.27 -6.97
CA GLU A 301 2.05 -8.63 -8.16
C GLU A 301 1.56 -7.91 -9.43
N TYR A 302 0.25 -7.72 -9.57
CA TYR A 302 -0.34 -6.97 -10.70
C TYR A 302 0.07 -5.48 -10.65
N ILE A 303 0.01 -4.87 -9.47
CA ILE A 303 0.43 -3.49 -9.24
C ILE A 303 1.92 -3.30 -9.55
N TRP A 304 2.77 -4.24 -9.13
CA TRP A 304 4.19 -4.25 -9.49
C TRP A 304 4.40 -4.25 -11.01
N GLY A 305 3.72 -5.14 -11.73
CA GLY A 305 3.80 -5.21 -13.19
C GLY A 305 3.32 -3.94 -13.88
N LEU A 306 2.18 -3.40 -13.46
CA LEU A 306 1.62 -2.16 -14.02
C LEU A 306 2.53 -0.95 -13.79
N TYR A 307 3.13 -0.85 -12.60
CA TYR A 307 4.06 0.20 -12.27
C TYR A 307 5.20 0.27 -13.30
N TRP A 308 5.89 -0.83 -13.56
CA TRP A 308 7.00 -0.83 -14.52
C TRP A 308 6.55 -0.70 -15.97
N LEU A 309 5.35 -1.19 -16.30
CA LEU A 309 4.83 -1.11 -17.65
C LEU A 309 4.49 0.33 -18.07
N TRP A 310 4.04 1.16 -17.13
CA TRP A 310 3.50 2.49 -17.45
C TRP A 310 4.34 3.66 -16.92
N MET A 311 5.32 3.44 -16.05
CA MET A 311 6.25 4.49 -15.64
C MET A 311 7.17 4.92 -16.80
N PRO A 312 7.56 6.21 -16.85
CA PRO A 312 7.28 7.25 -15.84
C PRO A 312 5.97 8.02 -16.04
N ASP A 313 5.35 7.96 -17.22
CA ASP A 313 4.22 8.82 -17.59
C ASP A 313 2.97 8.59 -16.73
N TYR A 314 2.84 7.39 -16.18
CA TYR A 314 1.73 7.04 -15.31
C TYR A 314 1.64 7.90 -14.04
N GLU A 315 2.77 8.27 -13.42
CA GLU A 315 2.81 9.06 -12.17
C GLU A 315 2.14 10.43 -12.31
N VAL A 316 2.16 11.01 -13.51
CA VAL A 316 1.60 12.34 -13.80
C VAL A 316 0.19 12.31 -14.39
N SER A 317 -0.46 11.13 -14.42
CA SER A 317 -1.82 11.00 -14.95
C SER A 317 -2.82 11.83 -14.15
N ASN A 318 -3.72 12.53 -14.85
CA ASN A 318 -4.77 13.36 -14.25
C ASN A 318 -6.01 13.44 -15.15
N PHE A 319 -6.65 12.29 -15.39
CA PHE A 319 -7.78 12.13 -16.31
C PHE A 319 -8.98 13.05 -16.02
N PHE A 320 -9.12 13.65 -14.84
CA PHE A 320 -10.20 14.60 -14.53
C PHE A 320 -9.75 16.06 -14.48
N ASN A 321 -8.46 16.35 -14.75
CA ASN A 321 -7.86 17.68 -14.51
C ASN A 321 -8.13 18.17 -13.07
N ALA A 322 -8.05 17.26 -12.10
CA ALA A 322 -8.25 17.54 -10.69
C ALA A 322 -7.08 18.39 -10.13
N GLY A 323 -7.40 19.42 -9.36
CA GLY A 323 -6.44 20.44 -8.93
C GLY A 323 -6.60 20.93 -7.50
N GLU A 324 -7.59 20.43 -6.74
CA GLU A 324 -7.77 20.83 -5.35
C GLU A 324 -6.61 20.34 -4.48
N ALA A 325 -6.24 21.11 -3.47
CA ALA A 325 -5.22 20.71 -2.50
C ALA A 325 -5.70 19.55 -1.61
N VAL A 326 -4.77 18.85 -0.97
CA VAL A 326 -5.11 17.89 0.09
C VAL A 326 -5.72 18.66 1.28
N PRO A 327 -6.95 18.32 1.73
CA PRO A 327 -7.64 19.03 2.81
C PRO A 327 -6.83 19.07 4.11
N PRO A 328 -6.87 20.18 4.88
CA PRO A 328 -6.16 20.32 6.15
C PRO A 328 -6.43 19.19 7.15
N VAL A 329 -7.65 18.62 7.16
CA VAL A 329 -7.98 17.47 8.02
C VAL A 329 -7.10 16.24 7.75
N LEU A 330 -6.75 15.97 6.49
CA LEU A 330 -5.88 14.84 6.16
C LEU A 330 -4.41 15.14 6.52
N LEU A 331 -4.06 16.42 6.61
CA LEU A 331 -2.73 16.87 7.02
C LEU A 331 -2.57 16.98 8.55
N GLY A 332 -3.62 16.65 9.32
CA GLY A 332 -3.62 16.82 10.79
C GLY A 332 -3.75 18.28 11.24
N ASN A 333 -4.07 19.21 10.33
CA ASN A 333 -4.13 20.65 10.58
C ASN A 333 -5.54 21.16 10.90
N ALA A 334 -6.55 20.29 10.89
CA ALA A 334 -7.92 20.62 11.23
C ALA A 334 -8.68 19.40 11.76
N GLU A 335 -9.66 19.63 12.63
CA GLU A 335 -10.63 18.61 13.02
C GLU A 335 -11.74 18.48 11.96
N THR A 336 -12.49 17.38 11.99
CA THR A 336 -13.67 17.22 11.13
C THR A 336 -14.87 16.63 11.85
N LYS A 337 -16.07 17.06 11.47
CA LYS A 337 -17.34 16.46 11.90
C LYS A 337 -17.73 15.24 11.05
N MET A 338 -17.01 14.96 9.97
CA MET A 338 -17.18 13.73 9.21
C MET A 338 -16.61 12.55 10.00
N ARG A 339 -17.46 11.90 10.82
CA ARG A 339 -17.03 10.85 11.76
C ARG A 339 -16.23 9.71 11.11
N CYS A 340 -16.54 9.33 9.87
CA CYS A 340 -15.76 8.33 9.13
C CYS A 340 -14.33 8.79 8.82
N VAL A 341 -14.15 10.06 8.45
CA VAL A 341 -12.82 10.64 8.19
C VAL A 341 -12.05 10.82 9.48
N SER A 342 -12.67 11.32 10.55
CA SER A 342 -11.98 11.46 11.84
C SER A 342 -11.57 10.12 12.44
N SER A 343 -12.39 9.07 12.30
CA SER A 343 -12.05 7.71 12.75
C SER A 343 -10.86 7.14 11.96
N ALA A 344 -10.91 7.20 10.63
CA ALA A 344 -9.81 6.71 9.79
C ALA A 344 -8.52 7.52 9.99
N MET A 345 -8.61 8.83 10.23
CA MET A 345 -7.46 9.67 10.57
C MET A 345 -6.88 9.30 11.94
N LYS A 346 -7.72 8.93 12.92
CA LYS A 346 -7.24 8.45 14.22
C LYS A 346 -6.47 7.14 14.08
N HIS A 347 -7.01 6.16 13.33
CA HIS A 347 -6.29 4.92 13.01
C HIS A 347 -4.93 5.22 12.36
N LEU A 348 -4.92 6.13 11.38
CA LEU A 348 -3.71 6.52 10.68
C LEU A 348 -2.69 7.22 11.59
N GLN A 349 -3.14 8.14 12.46
CA GLN A 349 -2.28 8.84 13.42
C GLN A 349 -1.69 7.86 14.45
N ASP A 350 -2.49 6.92 14.95
CA ASP A 350 -2.07 6.01 16.03
C ASP A 350 -1.13 4.91 15.55
N HIS A 351 -1.27 4.49 14.29
CA HIS A 351 -0.64 3.27 13.79
C HIS A 351 0.20 3.47 12.52
N GLY A 352 0.13 4.64 11.88
CA GLY A 352 0.63 4.81 10.51
C GLY A 352 -0.03 3.84 9.53
N TYR A 353 -1.23 3.37 9.84
CA TYR A 353 -1.92 2.31 9.10
C TYR A 353 -3.44 2.50 9.15
N THR A 354 -4.05 2.23 8.00
CA THR A 354 -5.47 1.89 7.86
C THR A 354 -5.57 0.69 6.94
N HIS A 355 -6.64 -0.08 7.08
CA HIS A 355 -6.87 -1.21 6.19
C HIS A 355 -7.40 -0.75 4.81
N HIS A 356 -7.41 -1.66 3.84
CA HIS A 356 -7.58 -1.31 2.42
C HIS A 356 -8.82 -0.47 2.13
N ILE A 357 -9.98 -0.84 2.69
CA ILE A 357 -11.24 -0.18 2.35
C ILE A 357 -11.34 1.23 2.95
N GLU A 358 -10.64 1.54 4.05
CA GLU A 358 -10.52 2.91 4.54
C GLU A 358 -9.69 3.76 3.57
N ARG A 359 -8.57 3.24 3.08
CA ARG A 359 -7.74 3.93 2.07
C ARG A 359 -8.54 4.21 0.79
N LEU A 360 -9.31 3.23 0.32
CA LEU A 360 -10.05 3.34 -0.94
C LEU A 360 -11.34 4.17 -0.78
N MET A 361 -12.19 3.83 0.19
CA MET A 361 -13.57 4.31 0.26
C MET A 361 -13.80 5.47 1.24
N ILE A 362 -12.81 5.78 2.09
CA ILE A 362 -12.79 7.02 2.89
C ILE A 362 -11.86 8.01 2.21
N PHE A 363 -10.54 7.82 2.28
CA PHE A 363 -9.58 8.80 1.76
C PHE A 363 -9.64 8.93 0.23
N GLY A 364 -9.58 7.81 -0.49
CA GLY A 364 -9.62 7.78 -1.96
C GLY A 364 -10.92 8.32 -2.54
N ASN A 365 -12.06 7.86 -2.03
CA ASN A 365 -13.39 8.31 -2.48
C ASN A 365 -13.62 9.80 -2.18
N LEU A 366 -13.19 10.31 -1.02
CA LEU A 366 -13.24 11.75 -0.73
C LEU A 366 -12.38 12.53 -1.72
N ALA A 367 -11.14 12.08 -1.94
CA ALA A 367 -10.22 12.75 -2.86
C ALA A 367 -10.70 12.77 -4.31
N LEU A 368 -11.19 11.63 -4.80
CA LEU A 368 -11.80 11.48 -6.11
C LEU A 368 -13.00 12.41 -6.29
N THR A 369 -13.95 12.35 -5.35
CA THR A 369 -15.22 13.09 -5.47
C THR A 369 -15.08 14.57 -5.12
N ALA A 370 -14.06 14.98 -4.38
CA ALA A 370 -13.72 16.39 -4.16
C ALA A 370 -12.86 16.99 -5.28
N GLY A 371 -12.19 16.18 -6.11
CA GLY A 371 -11.31 16.68 -7.18
C GLY A 371 -9.91 17.07 -6.70
N ILE A 372 -9.39 16.35 -5.71
CA ILE A 372 -8.03 16.52 -5.19
C ILE A 372 -7.00 16.14 -6.25
N ASN A 373 -5.93 16.93 -6.35
CA ASN A 373 -4.80 16.64 -7.21
C ASN A 373 -4.20 15.24 -6.93
N PRO A 374 -4.14 14.33 -7.93
CA PRO A 374 -3.65 12.96 -7.72
C PRO A 374 -2.21 12.85 -7.24
N GLN A 375 -1.33 13.76 -7.67
CA GLN A 375 0.08 13.75 -7.27
C GLN A 375 0.23 14.17 -5.81
N ALA A 376 -0.46 15.23 -5.38
CA ALA A 376 -0.49 15.66 -3.99
C ALA A 376 -1.07 14.58 -3.06
N MET A 377 -2.15 13.90 -3.50
CA MET A 377 -2.73 12.78 -2.75
C MET A 377 -1.77 11.59 -2.66
N THR A 378 -1.04 11.29 -3.75
CA THR A 378 -0.04 10.21 -3.78
C THR A 378 1.12 10.52 -2.84
N GLU A 379 1.57 11.77 -2.80
CA GLU A 379 2.60 12.23 -1.89
C GLU A 379 2.17 12.12 -0.42
N TRP A 380 0.96 12.59 -0.09
CA TRP A 380 0.39 12.46 1.24
C TRP A 380 0.30 10.99 1.66
N MET A 381 -0.38 10.14 0.88
CA MET A 381 -0.48 8.71 1.21
C MET A 381 0.91 8.05 1.33
N SER A 382 1.87 8.42 0.48
CA SER A 382 3.23 7.91 0.61
C SER A 382 3.84 8.30 1.96
N ALA A 383 3.67 9.54 2.40
CA ALA A 383 4.19 10.02 3.67
C ALA A 383 3.54 9.34 4.89
N SER A 384 2.26 8.97 4.76
CA SER A 384 1.42 8.57 5.90
C SER A 384 1.50 7.10 6.29
N PHE A 385 1.69 6.19 5.34
CA PHE A 385 1.53 4.74 5.59
C PHE A 385 2.85 4.01 5.82
N VAL A 386 2.93 3.19 6.88
CA VAL A 386 4.12 2.37 7.21
C VAL A 386 4.55 1.45 6.08
N ASP A 387 3.62 0.98 5.26
CA ASP A 387 3.85 0.06 4.14
C ASP A 387 4.08 0.75 2.80
N SER A 388 4.25 2.08 2.78
CA SER A 388 4.37 2.80 1.52
C SER A 388 5.68 2.48 0.78
N ALA A 389 5.56 2.34 -0.53
CA ALA A 389 6.66 2.32 -1.47
C ALA A 389 6.17 2.92 -2.79
N HIS A 390 7.08 3.41 -3.62
CA HIS A 390 6.68 4.14 -4.82
C HIS A 390 5.89 3.25 -5.79
N TRP A 391 6.35 2.02 -6.01
CA TRP A 391 5.70 1.05 -6.90
C TRP A 391 4.29 0.66 -6.48
N VAL A 392 3.99 0.66 -5.17
CA VAL A 392 2.67 0.27 -4.66
C VAL A 392 1.73 1.46 -4.52
N MET A 393 2.25 2.63 -4.15
CA MET A 393 1.43 3.82 -3.94
C MET A 393 0.95 4.42 -5.26
N VAL A 394 1.83 4.56 -6.26
CA VAL A 394 1.49 5.22 -7.52
C VAL A 394 0.30 4.52 -8.22
N PRO A 395 0.31 3.19 -8.49
CA PRO A 395 -0.83 2.53 -9.13
C PRO A 395 -2.11 2.54 -8.29
N ASN A 396 -2.02 2.31 -6.98
CA ASN A 396 -3.20 2.32 -6.11
C ASN A 396 -3.84 3.71 -6.02
N VAL A 397 -3.07 4.79 -5.88
CA VAL A 397 -3.64 6.12 -5.76
C VAL A 397 -4.10 6.63 -7.12
N VAL A 398 -3.22 6.65 -8.12
CA VAL A 398 -3.52 7.21 -9.45
C VAL A 398 -4.59 6.38 -10.17
N GLY A 399 -4.46 5.05 -10.20
CA GLY A 399 -5.36 4.19 -10.97
C GLY A 399 -6.59 3.74 -10.21
N MET A 400 -6.39 3.09 -9.06
CA MET A 400 -7.49 2.49 -8.31
C MET A 400 -8.35 3.53 -7.59
N ALA A 401 -7.75 4.39 -6.77
CA ALA A 401 -8.49 5.31 -5.93
C ALA A 401 -9.04 6.51 -6.70
N LEU A 402 -8.23 7.13 -7.56
CA LEU A 402 -8.56 8.41 -8.18
C LEU A 402 -8.96 8.31 -9.66
N TYR A 403 -8.84 7.13 -10.27
CA TYR A 403 -9.18 6.92 -11.69
C TYR A 403 -8.50 7.95 -12.61
N ALA A 404 -7.34 8.45 -12.19
CA ALA A 404 -6.60 9.51 -12.86
C ALA A 404 -5.91 8.99 -14.13
N ASP A 405 -5.87 7.67 -14.32
CA ASP A 405 -5.39 6.96 -15.51
C ASP A 405 -6.48 6.72 -16.58
N GLY A 406 -7.70 7.24 -16.36
CA GLY A 406 -8.83 7.09 -17.29
C GLY A 406 -9.41 5.68 -17.39
N GLY A 407 -9.05 4.78 -16.46
CA GLY A 407 -9.54 3.41 -16.44
C GLY A 407 -8.61 2.40 -17.08
N SER A 408 -7.31 2.72 -17.15
CA SER A 408 -6.28 1.78 -17.59
C SER A 408 -6.17 0.60 -16.62
N MET A 409 -6.21 0.87 -15.30
CA MET A 409 -6.16 -0.13 -14.23
C MET A 409 -7.54 -0.66 -13.82
N SER A 410 -8.53 0.21 -13.70
CA SER A 410 -9.85 -0.12 -13.15
C SER A 410 -10.97 0.19 -14.16
N THR A 411 -12.01 -0.65 -14.22
CA THR A 411 -13.07 -0.49 -15.24
C THR A 411 -14.12 0.59 -14.91
N LYS A 412 -14.12 1.10 -13.67
CA LYS A 412 -14.98 2.18 -13.21
C LYS A 412 -14.32 2.88 -12.02
N PRO A 413 -14.59 4.19 -11.81
CA PRO A 413 -14.16 4.87 -10.60
C PRO A 413 -14.83 4.29 -9.35
N TYR A 414 -14.09 4.19 -8.24
CA TYR A 414 -14.62 3.80 -6.93
C TYR A 414 -15.27 4.99 -6.19
N ALA A 415 -16.15 5.73 -6.89
CA ALA A 415 -16.93 6.80 -6.30
C ALA A 415 -18.20 6.26 -5.62
N SER A 416 -18.47 6.71 -4.39
CA SER A 416 -19.70 6.34 -3.67
C SER A 416 -20.19 7.45 -2.72
N GLY A 417 -21.50 7.52 -2.52
CA GLY A 417 -22.11 8.39 -1.52
C GLY A 417 -22.14 7.79 -0.10
N GLY A 418 -22.68 8.55 0.86
CA GLY A 418 -22.75 8.15 2.27
C GLY A 418 -23.53 6.85 2.54
N ALA A 419 -24.40 6.42 1.62
CA ALA A 419 -25.09 5.14 1.72
C ALA A 419 -24.16 3.92 1.70
N TYR A 420 -23.01 4.00 1.02
CA TYR A 420 -21.99 2.95 1.07
C TYR A 420 -21.36 2.88 2.44
N ILE A 421 -20.85 4.01 2.94
CA ILE A 421 -20.19 4.13 4.24
C ILE A 421 -21.15 3.68 5.34
N ASN A 422 -22.41 4.13 5.33
CA ASN A 422 -23.42 3.73 6.31
C ASN A 422 -23.72 2.22 6.33
N ARG A 423 -23.54 1.52 5.20
CA ARG A 423 -23.73 0.07 5.15
C ARG A 423 -22.50 -0.68 5.65
N MET A 424 -21.32 -0.18 5.33
CA MET A 424 -20.05 -0.87 5.58
C MET A 424 -19.33 -0.40 6.84
N SER A 425 -19.85 0.61 7.55
CA SER A 425 -19.30 1.09 8.82
C SER A 425 -20.35 1.40 9.89
N ASP A 426 -19.89 1.57 11.11
CA ASP A 426 -20.68 2.07 12.25
C ASP A 426 -20.56 3.60 12.47
N SER A 427 -19.82 4.29 11.60
CA SER A 427 -19.49 5.71 11.78
C SER A 427 -20.73 6.61 11.65
N CYS A 428 -21.64 6.30 10.72
CA CYS A 428 -22.76 7.17 10.37
C CYS A 428 -23.80 7.33 11.48
N LYS A 429 -23.99 6.34 12.37
CA LYS A 429 -25.02 6.38 13.42
C LYS A 429 -24.84 7.54 14.40
N ALA A 430 -23.60 7.90 14.71
CA ALA A 430 -23.26 9.03 15.58
C ALA A 430 -22.57 10.18 14.82
N CYS A 431 -22.80 10.26 13.51
CA CYS A 431 -22.29 11.35 12.69
C CYS A 431 -23.26 12.54 12.72
N THR A 432 -22.73 13.76 12.67
CA THR A 432 -23.53 14.99 12.54
C THR A 432 -24.28 15.05 11.21
N PHE A 433 -23.79 14.35 10.19
CA PHE A 433 -24.36 14.36 8.85
C PHE A 433 -25.21 13.12 8.55
N ASP A 434 -26.35 13.32 7.91
CA ASP A 434 -27.23 12.24 7.47
C ASP A 434 -26.76 11.65 6.12
N PRO A 435 -26.37 10.37 6.05
CA PRO A 435 -25.93 9.73 4.80
C PRO A 435 -26.99 9.69 3.71
N LYS A 436 -28.28 9.90 4.03
CA LYS A 436 -29.39 9.90 3.07
C LYS A 436 -29.62 11.27 2.41
N LYS A 437 -29.11 12.35 3.00
CA LYS A 437 -29.29 13.72 2.51
C LYS A 437 -28.15 14.12 1.58
N ARG A 438 -28.48 14.83 0.51
CA ARG A 438 -27.55 15.37 -0.51
C ARG A 438 -27.51 16.89 -0.56
N THR A 439 -28.48 17.55 0.08
CA THR A 439 -28.62 19.01 0.22
C THR A 439 -29.11 19.33 1.64
N GLY A 440 -28.96 20.58 2.06
CA GLY A 440 -29.20 21.03 3.44
C GLY A 440 -27.93 21.02 4.31
N ASP A 441 -28.02 21.62 5.50
CA ASP A 441 -26.86 21.84 6.38
C ASP A 441 -26.30 20.55 6.99
N ASP A 442 -27.16 19.54 7.19
CA ASP A 442 -26.80 18.22 7.72
C ASP A 442 -26.62 17.15 6.62
N ALA A 443 -26.53 17.56 5.35
CA ALA A 443 -26.23 16.64 4.25
C ALA A 443 -24.85 16.01 4.38
N CYS A 444 -24.75 14.70 4.15
CA CYS A 444 -23.47 14.01 4.12
C CYS A 444 -22.60 14.52 2.95
N PRO A 445 -21.38 15.03 3.23
CA PRO A 445 -20.47 15.51 2.19
C PRO A 445 -20.21 14.48 1.09
N TYR A 446 -20.06 13.19 1.43
CA TYR A 446 -19.90 12.12 0.44
C TYR A 446 -21.12 11.97 -0.47
N THR A 447 -22.34 12.08 0.07
CA THR A 447 -23.57 11.96 -0.73
C THR A 447 -23.70 13.14 -1.69
N THR A 448 -23.42 14.36 -1.24
CA THR A 448 -23.39 15.56 -2.10
C THR A 448 -22.31 15.43 -3.19
N LEU A 449 -21.07 15.18 -2.80
CA LEU A 449 -19.92 15.13 -3.71
C LEU A 449 -20.02 13.99 -4.72
N TYR A 450 -20.65 12.87 -4.37
CA TYR A 450 -20.87 11.75 -5.29
C TYR A 450 -21.72 12.15 -6.51
N TRP A 451 -22.85 12.83 -6.27
CA TRP A 451 -23.75 13.24 -7.36
C TRP A 451 -23.12 14.36 -8.19
N ASP A 452 -22.51 15.35 -7.53
CA ASP A 452 -21.76 16.41 -8.21
C ASP A 452 -20.59 15.85 -9.05
N PHE A 453 -19.87 14.83 -8.55
CA PHE A 453 -18.80 14.17 -9.29
C PHE A 453 -19.29 13.53 -10.59
N LEU A 454 -20.39 12.79 -10.55
CA LEU A 454 -20.95 12.16 -11.75
C LEU A 454 -21.44 13.20 -12.76
N ASP A 455 -22.06 14.27 -12.27
CA ASP A 455 -22.62 15.31 -13.11
C ASP A 455 -21.54 16.17 -13.77
N ARG A 456 -20.57 16.68 -13.00
CA ARG A 456 -19.49 17.52 -13.53
C ARG A 456 -18.54 16.78 -14.48
N ASN A 457 -18.47 15.44 -14.39
CA ASN A 457 -17.64 14.60 -15.25
C ASN A 457 -18.44 13.82 -16.30
N ARG A 458 -19.69 14.21 -16.57
CA ARG A 458 -20.59 13.51 -17.50
C ARG A 458 -19.98 13.28 -18.88
N ASP A 459 -19.29 14.27 -19.43
CA ASP A 459 -18.67 14.16 -20.76
C ASP A 459 -17.59 13.08 -20.83
N ARG A 460 -16.90 12.83 -19.70
CA ARG A 460 -15.82 11.85 -19.61
C ARG A 460 -16.31 10.45 -19.24
N LEU A 461 -17.44 10.34 -18.53
CA LEU A 461 -17.85 9.09 -17.87
C LEU A 461 -19.17 8.49 -18.38
N SER A 462 -20.04 9.28 -19.03
CA SER A 462 -21.38 8.82 -19.44
C SER A 462 -21.36 7.66 -20.46
N SER A 463 -20.28 7.52 -21.23
CA SER A 463 -20.08 6.40 -22.15
C SER A 463 -19.66 5.10 -21.46
N ASN A 464 -19.30 5.13 -20.17
CA ASN A 464 -18.95 3.93 -19.42
C ASN A 464 -20.21 3.14 -19.05
N HIS A 465 -20.42 2.00 -19.72
CA HIS A 465 -21.58 1.11 -19.47
C HIS A 465 -21.71 0.63 -18.01
N ARG A 466 -20.62 0.58 -17.25
CA ARG A 466 -20.66 0.21 -15.81
C ARG A 466 -21.31 1.30 -14.95
N LEU A 467 -21.46 2.51 -15.47
CA LEU A 467 -22.07 3.67 -14.81
C LEU A 467 -23.49 3.99 -15.32
N SER A 468 -24.04 3.18 -16.24
CA SER A 468 -25.34 3.48 -16.86
C SER A 468 -26.49 3.56 -15.85
N LEU A 469 -26.49 2.71 -14.81
CA LEU A 469 -27.50 2.79 -13.74
C LEU A 469 -27.36 4.08 -12.93
N GLN A 470 -26.13 4.48 -12.62
CA GLN A 470 -25.81 5.68 -11.85
C GLN A 470 -26.23 6.94 -12.61
N TYR A 471 -25.94 7.03 -13.91
CA TYR A 471 -26.42 8.11 -14.76
C TYR A 471 -27.94 8.10 -14.94
N GLY A 472 -28.56 6.92 -15.04
CA GLY A 472 -30.01 6.78 -15.04
C GLY A 472 -30.66 7.34 -13.76
N ASN A 473 -30.05 7.12 -12.60
CA ASN A 473 -30.51 7.68 -11.33
C ASN A 473 -30.24 9.19 -11.24
N LEU A 474 -29.07 9.65 -11.68
CA LEU A 474 -28.73 11.08 -11.73
C LEU A 474 -29.74 11.87 -12.57
N ASN A 475 -30.15 11.35 -13.72
CA ASN A 475 -31.13 12.00 -14.61
C ASN A 475 -32.55 12.08 -14.01
N ARG A 476 -32.83 11.41 -12.89
CA ARG A 476 -34.11 11.46 -12.17
C ARG A 476 -34.08 12.40 -10.96
N LEU A 477 -32.95 13.07 -10.71
CA LEU A 477 -32.83 14.03 -9.63
C LEU A 477 -33.34 15.40 -10.11
N ASP A 478 -34.35 15.92 -9.42
CA ASP A 478 -34.94 17.24 -9.70
C ASP A 478 -34.18 18.38 -8.98
N ASP A 479 -33.23 18.04 -8.11
CA ASP A 479 -32.49 18.96 -7.23
C ASP A 479 -31.00 19.11 -7.59
N ILE A 480 -30.61 18.83 -8.85
CA ILE A 480 -29.20 18.82 -9.26
C ILE A 480 -28.50 20.17 -9.07
N ASP A 481 -29.19 21.29 -9.30
CA ASP A 481 -28.59 22.62 -9.12
C ASP A 481 -28.29 22.91 -7.64
N GLN A 482 -29.18 22.50 -6.72
CA GLN A 482 -28.94 22.60 -5.28
C GLN A 482 -27.77 21.71 -4.84
N ILE A 483 -27.62 20.53 -5.45
CA ILE A 483 -26.48 19.63 -5.19
C ILE A 483 -25.18 20.29 -5.63
N ARG A 484 -25.14 20.93 -6.82
CA ARG A 484 -23.95 21.64 -7.32
C ARG A 484 -23.55 22.78 -6.40
N GLU A 485 -24.50 23.61 -5.98
CA GLU A 485 -24.27 24.69 -5.02
C GLU A 485 -23.72 24.14 -3.69
N LYS A 486 -24.34 23.10 -3.15
CA LYS A 486 -23.86 22.46 -1.91
C LYS A 486 -22.48 21.82 -2.08
N ALA A 487 -22.16 21.26 -3.24
CA ALA A 487 -20.85 20.67 -3.51
C ALA A 487 -19.73 21.72 -3.54
N ILE A 488 -20.02 22.93 -4.04
CA ILE A 488 -19.09 24.08 -3.98
C ILE A 488 -18.84 24.47 -2.52
N ASP A 489 -19.89 24.59 -1.70
CA ASP A 489 -19.77 24.85 -0.25
C ASP A 489 -18.92 23.77 0.43
N VAL A 490 -19.22 22.49 0.18
CA VAL A 490 -18.46 21.36 0.73
C VAL A 490 -16.99 21.42 0.35
N ARG A 491 -16.64 21.64 -0.93
CA ARG A 491 -15.23 21.77 -1.35
C ARG A 491 -14.53 22.96 -0.69
N LYS A 492 -15.22 24.10 -0.59
CA LYS A 492 -14.68 25.29 0.10
C LYS A 492 -14.37 24.98 1.57
N ARG A 493 -15.32 24.36 2.29
CA ARG A 493 -15.16 23.98 3.70
C ARG A 493 -14.11 22.88 3.89
N LEU A 494 -13.95 21.98 2.93
CA LEU A 494 -12.85 20.99 2.95
C LEU A 494 -11.51 21.72 2.85
N ALA A 495 -11.38 22.70 1.96
CA ALA A 495 -10.15 23.44 1.75
C ALA A 495 -9.78 24.33 2.96
N THR A 496 -10.77 24.86 3.69
CA THR A 496 -10.57 25.70 4.89
C THR A 496 -10.50 24.91 6.20
N GLY A 497 -10.81 23.60 6.20
CA GLY A 497 -10.81 22.77 7.40
C GLY A 497 -12.04 22.97 8.30
N GLU A 498 -13.18 23.38 7.73
CA GLU A 498 -14.40 23.77 8.47
C GLU A 498 -15.52 22.71 8.43
N LEU A 499 -15.20 21.47 8.05
CA LEU A 499 -16.20 20.44 7.74
C LEU A 499 -16.50 19.45 8.85
#